data_AF-A0A534Q0D4-F1
#
_entry.id   AF-A0A534Q0D4-F1
#
_cell.length_a   1.000
_cell.length_b   1.000
_cell.length_c   1.000
_cell.angle_alpha   90.00
_cell.angle_beta   90.00
_cell.angle_gamma   90.00
#
_symmetry.space_group_name_H-M   'P 1'
#
loop_
_entity.id
_entity.type
_entity.pdbx_description
1 polymer ?
#
loop_
_entity_poly.entity_id
_entity_poly.type
_entity_poly.pdbx_seq_one_letter_code
_entity_poly.pdbx_strand_id
1 'polypeptide(L)'
;MRRLAVFLGLLAAAALVLVVLAECGVRGLYAYAMRRTERFPLLYERVYWDVPPWARYMSILYADRDLGLWMRPNTTRTYINLFGPIGDLRDVDQMFSALFPAIPAWAESRGVWHLATNSLGIRNDEVSAEKSPSTFRVAVLGDSW
;
A
#
# COMPACT_ATOMS: atom_id res chain seq x y z
N MET A 1 -6.19 38.33 36.42
CA MET A 1 -6.77 37.05 35.96
C MET A 1 -7.11 37.04 34.46
N ARG A 2 -7.86 38.00 33.91
CA ARG A 2 -8.22 38.03 32.47
C ARG A 2 -7.05 37.99 31.49
N ARG A 3 -5.97 38.76 31.73
CA ARG A 3 -4.77 38.75 30.87
C ARG A 3 -4.02 37.41 30.88
N LEU A 4 -3.97 36.76 32.05
CA LEU A 4 -3.37 35.44 32.21
C LEU A 4 -4.18 34.38 31.45
N ALA A 5 -5.52 34.42 31.54
CA ALA A 5 -6.40 33.51 30.81
C ALA A 5 -6.28 33.68 29.28
N VAL A 6 -6.20 34.92 28.79
CA VAL A 6 -5.98 35.19 27.35
C VAL A 6 -4.61 34.66 26.89
N PHE A 7 -3.55 34.90 27.68
CA PHE A 7 -2.21 34.40 27.35
C PHE A 7 -2.16 32.86 27.30
N LEU A 8 -2.76 32.18 28.28
CA LEU A 8 -2.85 30.72 28.29
C LEU A 8 -3.68 30.17 27.11
N GLY A 9 -4.78 30.85 26.75
CA GLY A 9 -5.59 30.49 25.58
C GLY A 9 -4.82 30.62 24.26
N LEU A 10 -4.04 31.69 24.09
CA LEU A 10 -3.18 31.86 22.92
C LEU A 10 -2.07 30.80 22.86
N LEU A 11 -1.48 30.45 24.00
CA LEU A 11 -0.44 29.43 24.08
C LEU A 11 -0.99 28.03 23.72
N ALA A 12 -2.18 27.69 24.22
CA ALA A 12 -2.87 26.45 23.87
C ALA A 12 -3.25 26.41 22.38
N ALA A 13 -3.75 27.52 21.82
CA ALA A 13 -4.05 27.62 20.39
C ALA A 13 -2.79 27.45 19.53
N ALA A 14 -1.68 28.09 19.90
CA ALA A 14 -0.41 27.95 19.21
C ALA A 14 0.12 26.49 19.25
N ALA A 15 0.01 25.82 20.41
CA ALA A 15 0.38 24.42 20.55
C ALA A 15 -0.49 23.52 19.65
N LEU A 16 -1.80 23.75 19.62
CA LEU A 16 -2.72 23.02 18.74
C LEU A 16 -2.38 23.21 17.26
N VAL A 17 -2.10 24.44 16.85
CA VAL A 17 -1.67 24.74 15.47
C VAL A 17 -0.38 24.01 15.12
N LEU A 18 0.60 23.99 16.02
CA LEU A 18 1.84 23.25 15.80
C LEU A 18 1.59 21.73 15.65
N VAL A 19 0.72 21.15 16.46
CA VAL A 19 0.34 19.73 16.34
C VAL A 19 -0.33 19.46 15.00
N VAL A 20 -1.26 20.32 14.57
CA VAL A 20 -1.93 20.18 13.26
C VAL A 20 -0.92 20.30 12.12
N LEU A 21 -0.01 21.27 12.17
CA LEU A 21 1.03 21.43 11.15
C LEU A 21 1.98 20.22 11.11
N ALA A 22 2.36 19.67 12.26
CA ALA A 22 3.19 18.48 12.35
C ALA A 22 2.47 17.26 11.75
N GLU A 23 1.20 17.03 12.10
CA GLU A 23 0.37 15.97 11.54
C GLU A 23 0.23 16.11 10.02
N CYS A 24 -0.03 17.32 9.51
CA CYS A 24 -0.07 17.61 8.08
C CYS A 24 1.28 17.32 7.41
N GLY A 25 2.39 17.70 8.03
CA GLY A 25 3.74 17.44 7.54
C GLY A 25 4.03 15.93 7.45
N VAL A 26 3.71 15.18 8.50
CA VAL A 26 3.87 13.73 8.55
C VAL A 26 3.02 13.05 7.47
N ARG A 27 1.73 13.40 7.35
CA ARG A 27 0.85 12.87 6.31
C ARG A 27 1.33 13.23 4.90
N GLY A 28 1.79 14.45 4.70
CA GLY A 28 2.37 14.91 3.43
C GLY A 28 3.62 14.12 3.05
N LEU A 29 4.51 13.86 4.01
CA LEU A 29 5.71 13.06 3.81
C LEU A 29 5.36 11.61 3.44
N TYR A 30 4.40 10.98 4.13
CA TYR A 30 3.93 9.64 3.78
C TYR A 30 3.25 9.61 2.41
N ALA A 31 2.42 10.60 2.07
CA ALA A 31 1.80 10.70 0.74
C ALA A 31 2.84 10.83 -0.36
N TYR A 32 3.90 11.61 -0.12
CA TYR A 32 5.02 11.74 -1.04
C TYR A 32 5.80 10.43 -1.19
N ALA A 33 6.16 9.78 -0.09
CA ALA A 33 6.81 8.46 -0.09
C ALA A 33 5.99 7.43 -0.88
N MET A 34 4.68 7.38 -0.64
CA MET A 34 3.78 6.48 -1.37
C MET A 34 3.75 6.74 -2.87
N ARG A 35 3.80 8.01 -3.30
CA ARG A 35 3.79 8.37 -4.72
C ARG A 35 5.12 8.06 -5.41
N ARG A 36 6.24 8.17 -4.69
CA ARG A 36 7.58 8.02 -5.26
C ARG A 36 7.98 6.57 -5.50
N THR A 37 7.46 5.64 -4.69
CA THR A 37 7.80 4.23 -4.81
C THR A 37 7.00 3.61 -5.96
N GLU A 38 7.70 3.09 -6.95
CA GLU A 38 7.09 2.52 -8.17
C GLU A 38 7.10 0.99 -8.19
N ARG A 39 8.05 0.37 -7.47
CA ARG A 39 8.25 -1.09 -7.44
C ARG A 39 8.30 -1.58 -6.01
N PHE A 40 7.71 -2.76 -5.78
CA PHE A 40 7.48 -3.26 -4.42
C PHE A 40 7.80 -4.74 -4.28
N PRO A 41 8.47 -5.16 -3.20
CA PRO A 41 8.58 -6.59 -2.92
C PRO A 41 7.20 -7.18 -2.64
N LEU A 42 6.89 -8.33 -3.25
CA LEU A 42 5.64 -9.04 -2.99
C LEU A 42 5.77 -9.84 -1.69
N LEU A 43 5.02 -9.43 -0.66
CA LEU A 43 4.85 -10.20 0.59
C LEU A 43 3.64 -11.12 0.45
N TYR A 44 3.87 -12.44 0.46
CA TYR A 44 2.80 -13.43 0.49
C TYR A 44 2.28 -13.73 1.91
N GLU A 45 3.00 -13.30 2.96
CA GLU A 45 2.59 -13.62 4.32
C GLU A 45 1.42 -12.75 4.80
N ARG A 46 0.47 -13.41 5.47
CA ARG A 46 -0.79 -12.91 6.06
C ARG A 46 -0.65 -11.72 7.04
N VAL A 47 0.55 -11.19 7.24
CA VAL A 47 0.90 -10.18 8.24
C VAL A 47 1.10 -8.83 7.54
N TYR A 48 -0.01 -8.19 7.18
CA TYR A 48 0.00 -6.78 6.73
C TYR A 48 -0.19 -5.79 7.89
N TRP A 49 -0.30 -6.26 9.13
CA TRP A 49 -0.72 -5.42 10.25
C TRP A 49 0.44 -4.67 10.91
N ASP A 50 1.67 -5.21 10.86
CA ASP A 50 2.86 -4.61 11.48
C ASP A 50 3.86 -3.98 10.49
N VAL A 51 3.41 -3.63 9.29
CA VAL A 51 4.25 -2.88 8.34
C VAL A 51 4.05 -1.37 8.49
N PRO A 52 5.10 -0.55 8.26
CA PRO A 52 4.99 0.90 8.29
C PRO A 52 3.86 1.42 7.40
N PRO A 53 3.27 2.60 7.71
CA PRO A 53 2.12 3.12 6.98
C PRO A 53 2.31 3.16 5.46
N TRP A 54 3.52 3.47 4.97
CA TRP A 54 3.81 3.52 3.54
C TRP A 54 3.72 2.14 2.86
N ALA A 55 4.02 1.05 3.56
CA ALA A 55 3.94 -0.31 3.02
C ALA A 55 2.50 -0.86 2.99
N ARG A 56 1.64 -0.43 3.93
CA ARG A 56 0.24 -0.89 4.04
C ARG A 56 -0.60 -0.61 2.79
N TYR A 57 -0.36 0.50 2.10
CA TYR A 57 -1.11 0.86 0.88
C TYR A 57 -0.54 0.26 -0.42
N MET A 58 0.61 -0.42 -0.34
CA MET A 58 1.30 -1.01 -1.49
C MET A 58 0.86 -2.44 -1.77
N SER A 59 0.23 -3.07 -0.79
CA SER A 59 -0.52 -4.29 -1.05
C SER A 59 -1.71 -3.97 -1.95
N ILE A 60 -1.77 -4.64 -3.10
CA ILE A 60 -3.00 -4.70 -3.89
C ILE A 60 -4.02 -5.59 -3.19
N LEU A 61 -3.60 -6.44 -2.26
CA LEU A 61 -4.52 -7.23 -1.45
C LEU A 61 -5.28 -6.29 -0.51
N TYR A 62 -6.57 -6.54 -0.40
CA TYR A 62 -7.47 -5.76 0.42
C TYR A 62 -8.16 -6.69 1.42
N ALA A 63 -8.21 -6.29 2.68
CA ALA A 63 -8.90 -7.07 3.69
C ALA A 63 -10.41 -6.87 3.53
N ASP A 64 -11.10 -7.88 3.00
CA ASP A 64 -12.55 -8.02 3.09
C ASP A 64 -12.88 -9.12 4.12
N ARG A 65 -13.74 -8.79 5.09
CA ARG A 65 -14.10 -9.67 6.21
C ARG A 65 -14.89 -10.90 5.77
N ASP A 66 -15.56 -10.84 4.62
CA ASP A 66 -16.53 -11.86 4.23
C ASP A 66 -15.98 -12.85 3.20
N LEU A 67 -14.96 -12.48 2.42
CA LEU A 67 -14.52 -13.26 1.25
C LEU A 67 -13.01 -13.46 1.08
N GLY A 68 -12.15 -12.91 1.95
CA GLY A 68 -10.75 -13.31 2.14
C GLY A 68 -9.77 -13.22 0.94
N LEU A 69 -10.22 -12.89 -0.26
CA LEU A 69 -9.44 -12.95 -1.51
C LEU A 69 -9.57 -11.71 -2.40
N TRP A 70 -10.19 -10.64 -1.92
CA TRP A 70 -10.41 -9.45 -2.72
C TRP A 70 -9.16 -8.59 -2.80
N MET A 71 -8.91 -8.06 -3.99
CA MET A 71 -7.88 -7.05 -4.22
C MET A 71 -8.55 -5.69 -4.34
N ARG A 72 -7.76 -4.63 -4.16
CA ARG A 72 -8.24 -3.26 -4.37
C ARG A 72 -8.72 -3.12 -5.81
N PRO A 73 -9.92 -2.59 -6.07
CA PRO A 73 -10.40 -2.36 -7.43
C PRO A 73 -9.59 -1.25 -8.12
N ASN A 74 -9.58 -1.26 -9.44
CA ASN A 74 -8.98 -0.23 -10.30
C ASN A 74 -7.54 0.14 -9.91
N THR A 75 -6.74 -0.84 -9.52
CA THR A 75 -5.39 -0.60 -9.00
C THR A 75 -4.37 -1.26 -9.90
N THR A 76 -3.27 -0.56 -10.18
CA THR A 76 -2.10 -1.13 -10.87
C THR A 76 -0.90 -1.10 -9.94
N ARG A 77 -0.14 -2.20 -9.89
CA ARG A 77 1.08 -2.35 -9.08
C ARG A 77 2.17 -3.09 -9.85
N THR A 78 3.41 -2.72 -9.55
CA THR A 78 4.61 -3.40 -10.05
C THR A 78 5.30 -4.06 -8.87
N TYR A 79 5.36 -5.39 -8.89
CA TYR A 79 6.04 -6.19 -7.88
C TYR A 79 7.42 -6.62 -8.37
N ILE A 80 8.44 -6.55 -7.52
CA ILE A 80 9.75 -7.12 -7.80
C ILE A 80 9.82 -8.55 -7.26
N ASN A 81 10.44 -9.42 -8.04
CA ASN A 81 10.61 -10.81 -7.65
C ASN A 81 11.75 -10.96 -6.62
N LEU A 82 11.41 -11.35 -5.39
CA LEU A 82 12.39 -11.66 -4.36
C LEU A 82 12.82 -13.13 -4.31
N PHE A 83 12.22 -14.02 -5.09
CA PHE A 83 12.65 -15.42 -5.17
C PHE A 83 14.04 -15.55 -5.82
N GLY A 84 14.93 -16.25 -5.14
CA GLY A 84 16.31 -16.51 -5.58
C GLY A 84 17.36 -16.09 -4.53
N PRO A 85 18.66 -16.25 -4.84
CA PRO A 85 19.74 -15.92 -3.90
C PRO A 85 19.69 -14.45 -3.48
N ILE A 86 19.51 -14.22 -2.18
CA ILE A 86 19.54 -12.89 -1.59
C ILE A 86 21.01 -12.55 -1.31
N GLY A 87 21.43 -11.32 -1.66
CA GLY A 87 22.79 -10.85 -1.39
C GLY A 87 23.03 -10.64 0.12
N ASP A 88 22.30 -9.69 0.70
CA ASP A 88 22.33 -9.36 2.13
C ASP A 88 20.90 -9.28 2.69
N LEU A 89 20.67 -9.90 3.84
CA LEU A 89 19.38 -9.83 4.53
C LEU A 89 19.06 -8.41 5.04
N ARG A 90 20.08 -7.59 5.30
CA ARG A 90 19.90 -6.18 5.69
C ARG A 90 19.26 -5.36 4.58
N ASP A 91 19.53 -5.69 3.31
CA ASP A 91 18.89 -5.03 2.17
C ASP A 91 17.40 -5.31 2.17
N VAL A 92 17.01 -6.56 2.47
CA VAL A 92 15.61 -6.97 2.57
C VAL A 92 14.92 -6.23 3.71
N ASP A 93 15.54 -6.13 4.89
CA ASP A 93 14.98 -5.37 6.00
C ASP A 93 14.77 -3.89 5.64
N GLN A 94 15.78 -3.24 5.04
CA GLN A 94 15.66 -1.85 4.61
C GLN A 94 14.54 -1.63 3.59
N MET A 95 14.30 -2.61 2.72
CA MET A 95 13.19 -2.56 1.78
C MET A 95 11.82 -2.54 2.44
N PHE A 96 11.68 -2.94 3.71
CA PHE A 96 10.43 -2.98 4.46
C PHE A 96 10.36 -1.99 5.62
N SER A 97 11.49 -1.49 6.11
CA SER A 97 11.57 -0.57 7.24
C SER A 97 11.80 0.89 6.83
N ALA A 98 12.43 1.16 5.68
CA ALA A 98 12.76 2.51 5.25
C ALA A 98 11.59 3.24 4.56
N LEU A 99 11.36 4.51 4.89
CA LEU A 99 10.31 5.32 4.25
C LEU A 99 10.52 5.52 2.73
N PHE A 100 11.77 5.52 2.29
CA PHE A 100 12.16 5.58 0.88
C PHE A 100 13.12 4.43 0.58
N PRO A 101 12.61 3.20 0.41
CA PRO A 101 13.45 2.05 0.23
C PRO A 101 14.16 2.12 -1.13
N ALA A 102 15.48 1.91 -1.12
CA ALA A 102 16.24 1.66 -2.33
C ALA A 102 16.04 0.19 -2.74
N ILE A 103 16.00 -0.07 -4.05
CA ILE A 103 16.00 -1.43 -4.55
C ILE A 103 17.46 -1.87 -4.63
N PRO A 104 17.86 -2.96 -3.96
CA PRO A 104 19.25 -3.40 -4.00
C PRO A 104 19.59 -3.94 -5.40
N ALA A 105 20.86 -3.83 -5.80
CA ALA A 105 21.31 -4.18 -7.15
C ALA A 105 20.97 -5.63 -7.55
N TRP A 106 20.99 -6.56 -6.59
CA TRP A 106 20.62 -7.96 -6.81
C TRP A 106 19.13 -8.16 -7.13
N ALA A 107 18.27 -7.21 -6.75
CA ALA A 107 16.83 -7.21 -7.06
C ALA A 107 16.50 -6.37 -8.31
N GLU A 108 17.30 -5.33 -8.63
CA GLU A 108 17.07 -4.49 -9.81
C GLU A 108 17.14 -5.26 -11.12
N SER A 109 18.04 -6.24 -11.19
CA SER A 109 18.24 -7.09 -12.37
C SER A 109 17.15 -8.15 -12.56
N ARG A 110 16.23 -8.29 -11.61
CA ARG A 110 15.20 -9.33 -11.64
C ARG A 110 13.97 -8.87 -12.39
N GLY A 111 13.24 -9.84 -12.95
CA GLY A 111 11.95 -9.60 -13.57
C GLY A 111 10.96 -8.96 -12.58
N VAL A 112 10.18 -8.02 -13.10
CA VAL A 112 9.06 -7.41 -12.37
C VAL A 112 7.75 -8.03 -12.84
N TRP A 113 6.78 -8.08 -11.94
CA TRP A 113 5.43 -8.50 -12.23
C TRP A 113 4.50 -7.30 -12.17
N HIS A 114 3.86 -6.98 -13.30
CA HIS A 114 2.82 -5.96 -13.36
C HIS A 114 1.47 -6.59 -13.12
N LEU A 115 0.69 -5.99 -12.23
CA LEU A 115 -0.58 -6.52 -11.79
C LEU A 115 -1.59 -5.40 -11.76
N ALA A 116 -2.66 -5.57 -12.52
CA ALA A 116 -3.79 -4.65 -12.59
C ALA A 116 -5.07 -5.35 -12.16
N THR A 117 -5.98 -4.59 -11.56
CA THR A 117 -7.31 -5.07 -11.17
C THR A 117 -8.40 -4.23 -11.83
N ASN A 118 -9.49 -4.88 -12.22
CA ASN A 118 -10.68 -4.22 -12.75
C ASN A 118 -11.52 -3.56 -11.65
N SER A 119 -12.70 -3.03 -12.01
CA SER A 119 -13.61 -2.37 -11.07
C SER A 119 -14.12 -3.26 -9.92
N LEU A 120 -14.01 -4.58 -10.08
CA LEU A 120 -14.36 -5.59 -9.08
C LEU A 120 -13.15 -6.08 -8.28
N GLY A 121 -11.94 -5.55 -8.49
CA GLY A 121 -10.76 -6.05 -7.76
C GLY A 121 -10.27 -7.42 -8.23
N ILE A 122 -10.61 -7.83 -9.46
CA ILE A 122 -10.17 -9.11 -10.06
C ILE A 122 -9.02 -8.83 -11.04
N ARG A 123 -8.05 -9.75 -11.11
CA ARG A 123 -6.87 -9.69 -12.01
C ARG A 123 -7.19 -10.03 -13.48
N ASN A 124 -8.31 -9.51 -14.01
CA ASN A 124 -8.75 -9.73 -15.38
C ASN A 124 -9.19 -8.40 -16.01
N ASP A 125 -9.51 -8.44 -17.29
CA ASP A 125 -10.21 -7.35 -17.98
C ASP A 125 -11.52 -6.97 -17.27
N GLU A 126 -12.02 -5.78 -17.61
CA GLU A 126 -13.29 -5.29 -17.09
C GLU A 126 -14.43 -6.25 -17.46
N VAL A 127 -15.19 -6.66 -16.45
CA VAL A 127 -16.31 -7.57 -16.65
C VAL A 127 -17.54 -6.72 -16.92
N SER A 128 -18.06 -6.76 -18.16
CA SER A 128 -19.26 -6.01 -18.51
C SER A 128 -20.39 -6.28 -17.51
N ALA A 129 -21.03 -5.21 -17.02
CA ALA A 129 -22.18 -5.32 -16.13
C ALA A 129 -23.38 -6.01 -16.82
N GLU A 130 -23.50 -5.86 -18.14
CA GLU A 130 -24.59 -6.47 -18.89
C GLU A 130 -24.34 -7.95 -19.13
N LYS A 131 -25.23 -8.76 -18.57
CA LYS A 131 -25.30 -10.19 -18.79
C LYS A 131 -26.35 -10.45 -19.85
N SER A 132 -25.98 -11.08 -20.96
CA SER A 132 -26.96 -11.51 -21.97
C SER A 132 -28.03 -12.40 -21.32
N PRO A 133 -29.33 -12.17 -21.58
CA PRO A 133 -30.38 -13.09 -21.18
C PRO A 133 -30.02 -14.51 -21.61
N SER A 134 -30.29 -15.52 -20.79
CA SER A 134 -29.97 -16.95 -20.98
C SER A 134 -28.51 -17.42 -20.84
N THR A 135 -27.58 -16.56 -20.39
CA THR A 135 -26.20 -16.99 -20.07
C THR A 135 -26.01 -17.27 -18.57
N PHE A 136 -24.93 -17.98 -18.20
CA PHE A 136 -24.44 -18.08 -16.83
C PHE A 136 -22.96 -17.70 -16.79
N ARG A 137 -22.51 -17.08 -15.69
CA ARG A 137 -21.10 -16.72 -15.48
C ARG A 137 -20.53 -17.63 -14.39
N VAL A 138 -19.41 -18.27 -14.69
CA VAL A 138 -18.67 -19.10 -13.76
C VAL A 138 -17.40 -18.33 -13.39
N ALA A 139 -17.16 -18.13 -12.10
CA ALA A 139 -15.88 -17.63 -11.61
C ALA A 139 -15.07 -18.83 -11.10
N VAL A 140 -13.88 -19.03 -11.65
CA VAL A 140 -12.92 -20.00 -11.11
C VAL A 140 -11.94 -19.22 -10.23
N LEU A 141 -11.92 -19.57 -8.95
CA LEU A 141 -11.05 -18.96 -7.94
C LEU A 141 -10.04 -20.00 -7.48
N GLY A 142 -8.76 -19.66 -7.51
CA GLY A 142 -7.66 -20.53 -7.09
C GLY A 142 -6.30 -19.87 -7.34
N ASP A 143 -5.24 -20.47 -6.81
CA ASP A 143 -3.86 -20.22 -7.18
C ASP A 143 -3.40 -21.22 -8.25
N SER A 144 -2.21 -20.97 -8.82
CA SER A 144 -1.58 -21.94 -9.71
C SER A 144 -1.32 -23.23 -8.95
N TRP A 145 -1.94 -24.32 -9.41
CA TRP A 145 -1.61 -25.70 -9.03
C TRP A 145 -0.12 -26.02 -9.18
#